data_AF-A0A534TG83-F1
#
_entry.id   AF-A0A534TG83-F1
#
_cell.length_a   1.000
_cell.length_b   1.000
_cell.length_c   1.000
_cell.angle_alpha   90.00
_cell.angle_beta   90.00
_cell.angle_gamma   90.00
#
_symmetry.space_group_name_H-M   'P 1'
#
loop_
_entity.id
_entity.type
_entity.pdbx_description
1 polymer ?
#
loop_
_entity_poly.entity_id
_entity_poly.type
_entity_poly.pdbx_seq_one_letter_code
_entity_poly.pdbx_strand_id
1 'polypeptide(L)'
;ETFLVMDGNAVGAGACSDRDGIDMTGSDYGGPGLVYPDVETVEQTYPVLYLYKRLRPDAGGAGRFRGGASVDAAFVLHGTDGLEGTTLGMRKAVPLPGLFGGYPGACTLFELRQDTTLGQRLVAGEGLPTESSEIDGKVVGVGLNAAGIRLRQGEVFRFANASGSGFGDPLERDPDRVLGDLRDGYVTPATARSVYGVVVTDGGRAVDVAATATARDAIRAARRARARFPERVPDPPRSAAPIGRLSLAVEVVRVRGQLVARCAGCGAGLALAPAGWRTGAGVAHSTLGTTEYGERAGVWAPFRAAGAVVLCEYVCPGCGQLLATEVGIDGVTHEDDVRPDFYVGASGGDLPAGRGPW
;
A
#
# COMPACT_ATOMS: atom_id res chain seq x y z
N GLU A 1 30.82 -22.80 3.01
CA GLU A 1 30.97 -21.33 2.95
C GLU A 1 29.77 -20.66 3.58
N THR A 2 29.91 -19.39 3.98
CA THR A 2 28.80 -18.60 4.53
C THR A 2 28.38 -17.58 3.48
N PHE A 3 27.08 -17.50 3.25
CA PHE A 3 26.44 -16.67 2.22
C PHE A 3 25.47 -15.70 2.87
N LEU A 4 25.43 -14.46 2.37
CA LEU A 4 24.45 -13.45 2.76
C LEU A 4 23.79 -12.85 1.51
N VAL A 5 22.49 -13.06 1.34
CA VAL A 5 21.68 -12.36 0.33
C VAL A 5 21.19 -11.04 0.90
N MET A 6 21.67 -9.93 0.34
CA MET A 6 21.25 -8.58 0.75
C MET A 6 20.11 -8.01 -0.10
N ASP A 7 19.60 -8.77 -1.08
CA ASP A 7 18.44 -8.39 -1.90
C ASP A 7 17.15 -8.23 -1.08
N GLY A 8 17.11 -8.73 0.17
CA GLY A 8 16.06 -8.41 1.14
C GLY A 8 15.93 -6.91 1.47
N ASN A 9 16.95 -6.10 1.15
CA ASN A 9 16.90 -4.63 1.28
C ASN A 9 16.31 -3.92 0.06
N ALA A 10 15.88 -4.64 -0.98
CA ALA A 10 15.17 -4.10 -2.13
C ALA A 10 13.69 -3.84 -1.80
N VAL A 11 13.47 -2.90 -0.87
CA VAL A 11 12.16 -2.41 -0.43
C VAL A 11 11.79 -1.11 -1.15
N GLY A 12 10.51 -0.75 -1.14
CA GLY A 12 10.05 0.53 -1.68
C GLY A 12 9.84 1.59 -0.58
N ALA A 13 10.10 2.86 -0.91
CA ALA A 13 9.84 3.99 -0.02
C ALA A 13 8.35 4.38 0.00
N GLY A 14 7.87 4.98 1.10
CA GLY A 14 6.55 5.60 1.14
C GLY A 14 6.41 6.74 0.12
N ALA A 15 5.20 6.99 -0.35
CA ALA A 15 4.89 8.12 -1.21
C ALA A 15 5.06 9.45 -0.47
N CYS A 16 5.35 10.51 -1.22
CA CYS A 16 5.41 11.89 -0.72
C CYS A 16 4.14 12.67 -1.08
N SER A 17 4.02 13.88 -0.57
CA SER A 17 2.89 14.77 -0.88
C SER A 17 2.88 15.29 -2.33
N ASP A 18 3.98 15.12 -3.05
CA ASP A 18 4.23 15.67 -4.39
C ASP A 18 4.77 14.65 -5.39
N ARG A 19 5.11 13.42 -4.97
CA ARG A 19 5.67 12.38 -5.84
C ARG A 19 5.42 10.97 -5.32
N ASP A 20 5.55 10.00 -6.22
CA ASP A 20 5.53 8.58 -5.85
C ASP A 20 6.74 8.22 -4.99
N GLY A 21 6.60 7.15 -4.22
CA GLY A 21 7.71 6.58 -3.47
C GLY A 21 8.76 6.01 -4.40
N ILE A 22 10.02 6.07 -3.98
CA ILE A 22 11.15 5.52 -4.73
C ILE A 22 11.05 3.99 -4.70
N ASP A 23 10.99 3.37 -5.88
CA ASP A 23 11.04 1.92 -6.02
C ASP A 23 12.44 1.41 -5.67
N MET A 24 12.54 0.25 -5.00
CA MET A 24 13.82 -0.38 -4.63
C MET A 24 14.82 0.63 -4.02
N THR A 25 14.36 1.43 -3.06
CA THR A 25 15.12 2.57 -2.50
C THR A 25 16.28 2.17 -1.58
N GLY A 26 16.35 0.90 -1.17
CA GLY A 26 17.23 0.44 -0.08
C GLY A 26 16.53 0.45 1.27
N SER A 27 17.12 -0.20 2.27
CA SER A 27 16.69 0.05 3.65
C SER A 27 17.30 1.38 4.12
N ASP A 28 16.52 2.22 4.80
CA ASP A 28 16.98 3.53 5.32
C ASP A 28 18.18 3.41 6.28
N TYR A 29 18.50 2.20 6.75
CA TYR A 29 19.65 1.91 7.61
C TYR A 29 21.01 1.95 6.88
N GLY A 30 21.05 1.82 5.55
CA GLY A 30 22.31 1.76 4.78
C GLY A 30 22.84 3.10 4.27
N GLY A 31 22.08 4.19 4.43
CA GLY A 31 22.38 5.49 3.82
C GLY A 31 22.04 5.54 2.32
N PRO A 32 22.09 6.74 1.70
CA PRO A 32 21.92 6.87 0.25
C PRO A 32 23.05 6.15 -0.49
N GLY A 33 22.72 5.31 -1.47
CA GLY A 33 23.71 4.63 -2.32
C GLY A 33 23.82 3.11 -2.17
N LEU A 34 22.84 2.44 -1.57
CA LEU A 34 22.71 0.99 -1.66
C LEU A 34 22.59 0.56 -3.13
N VAL A 35 23.57 -0.22 -3.61
CA VAL A 35 23.54 -0.86 -4.93
C VAL A 35 23.20 -2.32 -4.73
N TYR A 36 22.25 -2.83 -5.50
CA TYR A 36 21.90 -4.25 -5.47
C TYR A 36 22.91 -5.05 -6.29
N PRO A 37 23.36 -6.22 -5.80
CA PRO A 37 24.27 -7.05 -6.56
C PRO A 37 23.60 -7.56 -7.84
N ASP A 38 24.40 -7.63 -8.90
CA ASP A 38 24.04 -8.34 -10.12
C ASP A 38 23.82 -9.83 -9.81
N VAL A 39 22.82 -10.43 -10.43
CA VAL A 39 22.51 -11.86 -10.24
C VAL A 39 23.71 -12.73 -10.58
N GLU A 40 24.46 -12.39 -11.63
CA GLU A 40 25.68 -13.10 -12.05
C GLU A 40 26.75 -13.09 -10.96
N THR A 41 26.93 -11.98 -10.24
CA THR A 41 27.90 -11.89 -9.13
C THR A 41 27.50 -12.81 -7.99
N VAL A 42 26.19 -12.87 -7.68
CA VAL A 42 25.67 -13.74 -6.61
C VAL A 42 25.83 -15.21 -7.00
N GLU A 43 25.47 -15.59 -8.22
CA GLU A 43 25.55 -16.98 -8.70
C GLU A 43 26.98 -17.48 -8.90
N GLN A 44 27.93 -16.59 -9.24
CA GLN A 44 29.36 -16.94 -9.29
C GLN A 44 29.95 -17.22 -7.91
N THR A 45 29.44 -16.52 -6.89
CA THR A 45 30.00 -16.56 -5.53
C THR A 45 29.32 -17.62 -4.66
N TYR A 46 28.06 -17.95 -4.94
CA TYR A 46 27.21 -18.74 -4.05
C TYR A 46 26.44 -19.82 -4.80
N PRO A 47 26.13 -20.96 -4.15
CA PRO A 47 25.56 -22.13 -4.81
C PRO A 47 24.04 -22.00 -5.02
N VAL A 48 23.63 -20.90 -5.65
CA VAL A 48 22.24 -20.59 -5.99
C VAL A 48 22.14 -20.23 -7.47
N LEU A 49 20.95 -20.43 -8.03
CA LEU A 49 20.57 -19.97 -9.36
C LEU A 49 19.27 -19.18 -9.23
N TYR A 50 19.29 -17.91 -9.60
CA TYR A 50 18.08 -17.10 -9.66
C TYR A 50 17.21 -17.58 -10.80
N LEU A 51 15.93 -17.76 -10.50
CA LEU A 51 14.90 -18.02 -11.50
C LEU A 51 14.42 -16.71 -12.11
N TYR A 52 14.17 -15.73 -11.23
CA TYR A 52 13.83 -14.36 -11.59
C TYR A 52 14.19 -13.40 -10.46
N LYS A 53 14.39 -12.14 -10.83
CA LYS A 53 14.49 -10.98 -9.93
C LYS A 53 13.75 -9.83 -10.60
N ARG A 54 12.58 -9.46 -10.08
CA ARG A 54 11.67 -8.50 -10.73
C ARG A 54 11.10 -7.51 -9.72
N LEU A 55 10.55 -6.40 -10.23
CA LEU A 55 9.65 -5.58 -9.43
C LEU A 55 8.39 -6.37 -9.08
N ARG A 56 7.88 -6.18 -7.87
CA ARG A 56 6.67 -6.82 -7.37
C ARG A 56 5.45 -5.98 -7.80
N PRO A 57 4.63 -6.46 -8.76
CA PRO A 57 3.43 -5.75 -9.18
C PRO A 57 2.45 -5.63 -8.00
N ASP A 58 1.67 -4.55 -7.97
CA ASP A 58 0.64 -4.30 -6.95
C ASP A 58 1.16 -4.36 -5.50
N ALA A 59 2.44 -4.05 -5.29
CA ALA A 59 3.03 -4.07 -3.96
C ALA A 59 3.06 -2.69 -3.29
N GLY A 60 3.30 -1.66 -4.09
CA GLY A 60 3.27 -0.27 -3.66
C GLY A 60 1.88 0.14 -3.18
N GLY A 61 1.78 0.72 -1.99
CA GLY A 61 0.50 1.16 -1.44
C GLY A 61 -0.17 2.16 -2.37
N ALA A 62 -1.43 1.91 -2.71
CA ALA A 62 -2.16 2.75 -3.65
C ALA A 62 -2.47 4.12 -3.05
N GLY A 63 -2.37 5.18 -3.84
CA GLY A 63 -2.75 6.52 -3.43
C GLY A 63 -2.74 7.48 -4.61
N ARG A 64 -3.08 8.75 -4.38
CA ARG A 64 -2.82 9.83 -5.35
C ARG A 64 -1.37 9.76 -5.82
N PHE A 65 -0.47 9.56 -4.87
CA PHE A 65 0.88 9.11 -5.11
C PHE A 65 1.06 7.69 -4.58
N ARG A 66 1.60 6.80 -5.42
CA ARG A 66 1.82 5.38 -5.12
C ARG A 66 3.08 5.22 -4.26
N GLY A 67 3.06 4.30 -3.29
CA GLY A 67 4.27 3.88 -2.59
C GLY A 67 5.22 3.11 -3.51
N GLY A 68 6.53 3.24 -3.30
CA GLY A 68 7.55 2.54 -4.08
C GLY A 68 7.35 1.03 -4.06
N ALA A 69 7.61 0.38 -5.18
CA ALA A 69 7.58 -1.05 -5.36
C ALA A 69 8.88 -1.69 -4.84
N SER A 70 8.75 -2.93 -4.41
CA SER A 70 9.85 -3.75 -3.90
C SER A 70 10.18 -4.88 -4.88
N VAL A 71 11.18 -5.69 -4.55
CA VAL A 71 11.53 -6.87 -5.36
C VAL A 71 10.66 -8.08 -5.02
N ASP A 72 10.39 -8.90 -6.04
CA ASP A 72 9.96 -10.29 -5.97
C ASP A 72 11.02 -11.14 -6.67
N ALA A 73 11.65 -12.05 -5.94
CA ALA A 73 12.74 -12.87 -6.47
C ALA A 73 12.65 -14.30 -5.95
N ALA A 74 13.13 -15.24 -6.76
CA ALA A 74 13.18 -16.64 -6.41
C ALA A 74 14.48 -17.26 -6.90
N PHE A 75 15.03 -18.18 -6.11
CA PHE A 75 16.21 -18.96 -6.48
C PHE A 75 16.10 -20.42 -6.04
N VAL A 76 16.89 -21.27 -6.69
CA VAL A 76 17.09 -22.68 -6.35
C VAL A 76 18.54 -22.92 -5.97
N LEU A 77 18.84 -24.09 -5.42
CA LEU A 77 20.23 -24.53 -5.27
C LEU A 77 20.86 -24.88 -6.60
N HIS A 78 22.14 -24.55 -6.72
CA HIS A 78 22.96 -24.92 -7.87
C HIS A 78 24.37 -25.29 -7.41
N GLY A 79 24.85 -26.48 -7.78
CA GLY A 79 26.19 -26.94 -7.41
C GLY A 79 26.35 -27.39 -5.94
N THR A 80 25.27 -27.65 -5.21
CA THR A 80 25.29 -28.19 -3.83
C THR A 80 24.05 -29.04 -3.52
N ASP A 81 24.14 -29.92 -2.53
CA ASP A 81 23.04 -30.80 -2.07
C ASP A 81 22.16 -30.15 -0.99
N GLY A 82 22.58 -28.99 -0.46
CA GLY A 82 21.83 -28.29 0.57
C GLY A 82 22.40 -26.92 0.95
N LEU A 83 21.52 -26.06 1.42
CA LEU A 83 21.85 -24.79 2.06
C LEU A 83 21.02 -24.69 3.34
N GLU A 84 21.67 -24.29 4.43
CA GLU A 84 20.99 -23.92 5.67
C GLU A 84 21.23 -22.45 5.95
N GLY A 85 20.15 -21.72 6.24
CA GLY A 85 20.18 -20.28 6.37
C GLY A 85 19.36 -19.77 7.54
N THR A 86 19.63 -18.51 7.87
CA THR A 86 18.78 -17.69 8.73
C THR A 86 18.17 -16.61 7.86
N THR A 87 16.89 -16.38 8.04
CA THR A 87 16.15 -15.30 7.38
C THR A 87 16.02 -14.13 8.35
N LEU A 88 16.18 -12.92 7.82
CA LEU A 88 15.96 -11.67 8.53
C LEU A 88 15.06 -10.78 7.69
N GLY A 89 14.03 -10.23 8.31
CA GLY A 89 12.98 -9.55 7.58
C GLY A 89 12.11 -8.70 8.50
N MET A 90 11.73 -7.54 7.96
CA MET A 90 10.83 -6.59 8.60
C MET A 90 9.42 -6.73 8.05
N ARG A 91 8.45 -6.07 8.69
CA ARG A 91 7.04 -6.02 8.22
C ARG A 91 6.41 -7.41 8.04
N LYS A 92 6.75 -8.35 8.95
CA LYS A 92 6.19 -9.71 8.98
C LYS A 92 4.68 -9.76 9.14
N ALA A 93 4.08 -8.79 9.83
CA ALA A 93 2.72 -8.93 10.34
C ALA A 93 1.85 -7.68 10.16
N VAL A 94 2.45 -6.49 10.10
CA VAL A 94 1.74 -5.22 10.05
C VAL A 94 2.38 -4.35 8.96
N PRO A 95 1.62 -3.95 7.93
CA PRO A 95 2.13 -3.12 6.85
C PRO A 95 2.38 -1.68 7.35
N LEU A 96 3.08 -0.88 6.54
CA LEU A 96 3.15 0.57 6.76
C LEU A 96 1.77 1.19 6.47
N PRO A 97 1.17 1.98 7.38
CA PRO A 97 -0.06 2.68 7.07
C PRO A 97 0.18 3.70 5.96
N GLY A 98 -0.80 3.91 5.08
CA GLY A 98 -0.77 5.04 4.15
C GLY A 98 -1.28 6.32 4.81
N LEU A 99 -1.07 7.45 4.12
CA LEU A 99 -1.31 8.78 4.68
C LEU A 99 -2.41 9.51 3.91
N PHE A 100 -3.28 10.21 4.64
CA PHE A 100 -4.37 11.04 4.09
C PHE A 100 -5.25 10.36 3.02
N GLY A 101 -5.50 9.06 3.20
CA GLY A 101 -6.34 8.26 2.32
C GLY A 101 -5.58 7.32 1.39
N GLY A 102 -4.24 7.34 1.41
CA GLY A 102 -3.45 6.31 0.71
C GLY A 102 -3.48 4.99 1.46
N TYR A 103 -3.47 3.87 0.74
CA TYR A 103 -3.47 2.52 1.31
C TYR A 103 -2.08 2.06 1.77
N PRO A 104 -2.03 1.06 2.67
CA PRO A 104 -0.79 0.40 3.05
C PRO A 104 -0.05 -0.24 1.87
N GLY A 105 1.28 -0.36 1.99
CA GLY A 105 2.10 -1.18 1.09
C GLY A 105 2.08 -2.66 1.48
N ALA A 106 2.50 -3.53 0.56
CA ALA A 106 2.56 -4.96 0.82
C ALA A 106 3.60 -5.33 1.90
N CYS A 107 3.29 -6.35 2.70
CA CYS A 107 4.22 -6.93 3.67
C CYS A 107 5.27 -7.83 3.00
N THR A 108 6.39 -8.04 3.70
CA THR A 108 7.41 -9.01 3.28
C THR A 108 6.89 -10.44 3.43
N LEU A 109 7.24 -11.29 2.47
CA LEU A 109 6.85 -12.70 2.38
C LEU A 109 8.08 -13.52 2.00
N PHE A 110 8.40 -14.52 2.82
CA PHE A 110 9.38 -15.57 2.48
C PHE A 110 8.65 -16.90 2.37
N GLU A 111 8.92 -17.64 1.31
CA GLU A 111 8.28 -18.90 0.99
C GLU A 111 9.31 -19.92 0.54
N LEU A 112 9.10 -21.17 0.95
CA LEU A 112 9.71 -22.33 0.32
C LEU A 112 8.64 -23.03 -0.50
N ARG A 113 8.97 -23.38 -1.74
CA ARG A 113 8.16 -24.30 -2.53
C ARG A 113 8.83 -25.65 -2.56
N GLN A 114 8.10 -26.65 -2.07
CA GLN A 114 8.53 -28.03 -2.00
C GLN A 114 7.81 -28.85 -3.07
N ASP A 115 8.31 -30.04 -3.36
CA ASP A 115 7.69 -30.98 -4.30
C ASP A 115 7.49 -30.37 -5.70
N THR A 116 8.43 -29.54 -6.16
CA THR A 116 8.34 -28.88 -7.48
C THR A 116 8.80 -29.83 -8.59
N THR A 117 8.22 -29.69 -9.79
CA THR A 117 8.70 -30.35 -11.01
C THR A 117 9.72 -29.51 -11.79
N LEU A 118 10.09 -28.34 -11.25
CA LEU A 118 10.95 -27.35 -11.93
C LEU A 118 12.25 -27.97 -12.44
N GLY A 119 12.94 -28.79 -11.65
CA GLY A 119 14.18 -29.44 -12.09
C GLY A 119 14.00 -30.30 -13.34
N GLN A 120 12.89 -31.04 -13.44
CA GLN A 120 12.57 -31.87 -14.60
C GLN A 120 12.26 -31.00 -15.83
N ARG A 121 11.50 -29.92 -15.62
CA ARG A 121 11.15 -28.95 -16.67
C ARG A 121 12.37 -28.22 -17.23
N LEU A 122 13.32 -27.85 -16.38
CA LEU A 122 14.59 -27.25 -16.79
C LEU A 122 15.44 -28.21 -17.63
N VAL A 123 15.54 -29.48 -17.20
CA VAL A 123 16.24 -30.52 -17.98
C VAL A 123 15.55 -30.80 -19.33
N ALA A 124 14.22 -30.71 -19.37
CA ALA A 124 13.43 -30.84 -20.60
C ALA A 124 13.54 -29.61 -21.53
N GLY A 125 14.18 -28.52 -21.09
CA GLY A 125 14.38 -27.32 -21.90
C GLY A 125 13.20 -26.36 -21.91
N GLU A 126 12.29 -26.41 -20.94
CA GLU A 126 11.10 -25.54 -20.86
C GLU A 126 11.41 -24.06 -20.49
N GLY A 127 12.68 -23.72 -20.27
CA GLY A 127 13.11 -22.38 -19.88
C GLY A 127 12.92 -22.07 -18.39
N LEU A 128 13.48 -20.94 -17.95
CA LEU A 128 13.35 -20.45 -16.57
C LEU A 128 11.98 -19.79 -16.37
N PRO A 129 11.33 -19.99 -15.21
CA PRO A 129 10.08 -19.33 -14.92
C PRO A 129 10.31 -17.83 -14.70
N THR A 130 9.39 -17.00 -15.19
CA THR A 130 9.49 -15.54 -15.05
C THR A 130 8.72 -14.99 -13.86
N GLU A 131 7.88 -15.83 -13.24
CA GLU A 131 7.09 -15.47 -12.08
C GLU A 131 6.71 -16.62 -11.17
N SER A 132 6.25 -16.28 -9.96
CA SER A 132 5.86 -17.26 -8.94
C SER A 132 4.73 -18.19 -9.39
N SER A 133 3.78 -17.73 -10.19
CA SER A 133 2.64 -18.53 -10.69
C SER A 133 3.05 -19.66 -11.63
N GLU A 134 4.20 -19.54 -12.30
CA GLU A 134 4.71 -20.55 -13.24
C GLU A 134 5.43 -21.72 -12.55
N ILE A 135 5.71 -21.57 -11.26
CA ILE A 135 6.34 -22.60 -10.43
C ILE A 135 5.22 -23.43 -9.81
N ASP A 136 5.38 -24.74 -9.77
CA ASP A 136 4.43 -25.66 -9.14
C ASP A 136 4.89 -26.02 -7.71
N GLY A 137 4.25 -27.03 -7.12
CA GLY A 137 4.60 -27.54 -5.81
C GLY A 137 3.87 -26.87 -4.65
N LYS A 138 4.19 -27.33 -3.45
CA LYS A 138 3.55 -26.93 -2.21
C LYS A 138 4.25 -25.72 -1.60
N VAL A 139 3.51 -24.63 -1.42
CA VAL A 139 4.00 -23.43 -0.74
C VAL A 139 4.02 -23.66 0.77
N VAL A 140 5.16 -23.41 1.38
CA VAL A 140 5.39 -23.42 2.83
C VAL A 140 5.92 -22.06 3.25
N GLY A 141 5.18 -21.37 4.12
CA GLY A 141 5.60 -20.07 4.63
C GLY A 141 6.85 -20.17 5.49
N VAL A 142 7.81 -19.28 5.27
CA VAL A 142 9.03 -19.16 6.07
C VAL A 142 8.90 -17.96 7.00
N GLY A 143 9.27 -18.14 8.27
CA GLY A 143 9.25 -17.04 9.23
C GLY A 143 10.33 -16.01 8.89
N LEU A 144 9.99 -14.72 8.90
CA LEU A 144 10.93 -13.65 8.49
C LEU A 144 12.15 -13.44 9.41
N ASN A 145 12.16 -14.00 10.61
CA ASN A 145 13.27 -13.92 11.56
C ASN A 145 13.47 -15.32 12.16
N ALA A 146 13.80 -16.27 11.30
CA ALA A 146 13.89 -17.69 11.65
C ALA A 146 15.23 -18.28 11.21
N ALA A 147 15.81 -19.11 12.09
CA ALA A 147 17.01 -19.89 11.83
C ALA A 147 16.65 -21.34 11.45
N GLY A 148 17.64 -22.10 10.95
CA GLY A 148 17.46 -23.50 10.58
C GLY A 148 16.60 -23.69 9.33
N ILE A 149 16.52 -22.66 8.48
CA ILE A 149 15.80 -22.76 7.20
C ILE A 149 16.66 -23.58 6.26
N ARG A 150 16.21 -24.78 5.92
CA ARG A 150 16.92 -25.69 5.03
C ARG A 150 16.29 -25.67 3.66
N LEU A 151 17.06 -25.27 2.66
CA LEU A 151 16.74 -25.40 1.26
C LEU A 151 17.39 -26.68 0.73
N ARG A 152 16.62 -27.51 0.03
CA ARG A 152 17.07 -28.77 -0.59
C ARG A 152 17.01 -28.66 -2.11
N GLN A 153 17.69 -29.59 -2.78
CA GLN A 153 17.66 -29.66 -4.24
C GLN A 153 16.21 -29.86 -4.73
N GLY A 154 15.81 -29.10 -5.75
CA GLY A 154 14.44 -29.12 -6.29
C GLY A 154 13.42 -28.26 -5.51
N GLU A 155 13.81 -27.67 -4.38
CA GLU A 155 12.99 -26.66 -3.69
C GLU A 155 13.33 -25.25 -4.22
N VAL A 156 12.34 -24.36 -4.17
CA VAL A 156 12.51 -22.95 -4.54
C VAL A 156 12.36 -22.08 -3.30
N PHE A 157 13.33 -21.22 -3.04
CA PHE A 157 13.18 -20.15 -2.07
C PHE A 157 12.74 -18.87 -2.78
N ARG A 158 11.63 -18.28 -2.33
CA ARG A 158 11.12 -17.01 -2.83
C ARG A 158 11.12 -15.98 -1.71
N PHE A 159 11.56 -14.77 -2.04
CA PHE A 159 11.37 -13.60 -1.20
C PHE A 159 10.71 -12.47 -1.97
N ALA A 160 9.63 -11.96 -1.39
CA ALA A 160 8.91 -10.78 -1.87
C ALA A 160 8.94 -9.73 -0.77
N ASN A 161 9.67 -8.64 -1.01
CA ASN A 161 9.97 -7.65 0.02
C ASN A 161 8.78 -6.73 0.31
N ALA A 162 8.81 -6.06 1.46
CA ALA A 162 7.84 -5.03 1.81
C ALA A 162 7.98 -3.80 0.91
N SER A 163 6.85 -3.14 0.66
CA SER A 163 6.75 -1.95 -0.18
C SER A 163 6.27 -0.74 0.62
N GLY A 164 6.47 0.44 0.04
CA GLY A 164 6.06 1.69 0.66
C GLY A 164 4.55 1.88 0.64
N SER A 165 4.03 2.71 1.54
CA SER A 165 2.61 3.05 1.58
C SER A 165 2.28 4.24 0.66
N GLY A 166 1.00 4.35 0.28
CA GLY A 166 0.49 5.40 -0.59
C GLY A 166 0.17 6.70 0.16
N PHE A 167 0.00 7.78 -0.60
CA PHE A 167 -0.40 9.09 -0.12
C PHE A 167 -1.63 9.60 -0.88
N GLY A 168 -2.68 10.03 -0.15
CA GLY A 168 -3.92 10.54 -0.73
C GLY A 168 -4.84 9.45 -1.31
N ASP A 169 -6.11 9.77 -1.55
CA ASP A 169 -7.09 8.82 -2.13
C ASP A 169 -6.63 8.33 -3.53
N PRO A 170 -6.55 7.02 -3.80
CA PRO A 170 -6.21 6.49 -5.13
C PRO A 170 -7.07 7.01 -6.27
N LEU A 171 -8.33 7.37 -6.01
CA LEU A 171 -9.22 7.92 -7.04
C LEU A 171 -8.83 9.34 -7.48
N GLU A 172 -7.88 9.97 -6.80
CA GLU A 172 -7.29 11.27 -7.17
C GLU A 172 -5.98 11.12 -7.99
N ARG A 173 -5.45 9.91 -8.15
CA ARG A 173 -4.29 9.69 -9.01
C ARG A 173 -4.64 10.08 -10.45
N ASP A 174 -3.70 10.72 -11.13
CA ASP A 174 -3.82 11.02 -12.55
C ASP A 174 -4.00 9.71 -13.36
N PRO A 175 -5.09 9.55 -14.15
CA PRO A 175 -5.31 8.35 -14.94
C PRO A 175 -4.16 8.02 -15.90
N ASP A 176 -3.48 9.02 -16.47
CA ASP A 176 -2.36 8.78 -17.39
C ASP A 176 -1.13 8.23 -16.66
N ARG A 177 -0.95 8.58 -15.38
CA ARG A 177 0.08 7.97 -14.53
C ARG A 177 -0.24 6.51 -14.21
N VAL A 178 -1.51 6.17 -13.99
CA VAL A 178 -1.95 4.76 -13.83
C VAL A 178 -1.73 3.97 -15.13
N LEU A 179 -1.97 4.58 -16.28
CA LEU A 179 -1.66 3.97 -17.58
C LEU A 179 -0.14 3.71 -17.73
N GLY A 180 0.70 4.64 -17.29
CA GLY A 180 2.15 4.44 -17.20
C GLY A 180 2.51 3.28 -16.28
N ASP A 181 1.97 3.28 -15.05
CA ASP A 181 2.18 2.20 -14.07
C ASP A 181 1.79 0.82 -14.62
N LEU A 182 0.72 0.76 -15.41
CA LEU A 182 0.23 -0.47 -16.06
C LEU A 182 1.20 -0.97 -17.14
N ARG A 183 1.71 -0.06 -17.96
CA ARG A 183 2.66 -0.39 -19.04
C ARG A 183 4.01 -0.85 -18.49
N ASP A 184 4.44 -0.24 -17.39
CA ASP A 184 5.71 -0.53 -16.74
C ASP A 184 5.61 -1.73 -15.76
N GLY A 185 4.41 -2.28 -15.56
CA GLY A 185 4.18 -3.48 -14.75
C GLY A 185 4.16 -3.24 -13.23
N TYR A 186 4.08 -1.98 -12.78
CA TYR A 186 3.90 -1.66 -11.37
C TYR A 186 2.49 -1.97 -10.87
N VAL A 187 1.50 -1.78 -11.75
CA VAL A 187 0.08 -1.98 -11.45
C VAL A 187 -0.50 -2.98 -12.44
N THR A 188 -1.27 -3.95 -11.96
CA THR A 188 -1.96 -4.89 -12.85
C THR A 188 -3.25 -4.30 -13.42
N PRO A 189 -3.78 -4.85 -14.54
CA PRO A 189 -5.07 -4.41 -15.08
C PRO A 189 -6.22 -4.49 -14.07
N ALA A 190 -6.17 -5.50 -13.18
CA ALA A 190 -7.17 -5.67 -12.13
C ALA A 190 -7.13 -4.50 -11.14
N THR A 191 -5.93 -4.17 -10.62
CA THR A 191 -5.73 -3.09 -9.65
C THR A 191 -5.98 -1.70 -10.25
N ALA A 192 -5.58 -1.47 -11.50
CA ALA A 192 -5.91 -0.24 -12.22
C ALA A 192 -7.42 0.04 -12.21
N ARG A 193 -8.23 -1.01 -12.44
CA ARG A 193 -9.69 -0.90 -12.46
C ARG A 193 -10.32 -0.86 -11.07
N SER A 194 -9.94 -1.76 -10.16
CA SER A 194 -10.63 -1.94 -8.87
C SER A 194 -10.23 -0.91 -7.81
N VAL A 195 -8.97 -0.46 -7.82
CA VAL A 195 -8.41 0.43 -6.79
C VAL A 195 -8.35 1.88 -7.29
N TYR A 196 -7.81 2.10 -8.49
CA TYR A 196 -7.66 3.46 -9.06
C TYR A 196 -8.88 3.92 -9.88
N GLY A 197 -9.77 2.99 -10.23
CA GLY A 197 -10.95 3.26 -11.07
C GLY A 197 -10.60 3.65 -12.50
N VAL A 198 -9.42 3.28 -13.01
CA VAL A 198 -8.95 3.63 -14.35
C VAL A 198 -9.29 2.51 -15.31
N VAL A 199 -9.95 2.88 -16.41
CA VAL A 199 -10.32 1.98 -17.50
C VAL A 199 -9.46 2.33 -18.70
N VAL A 200 -8.80 1.32 -19.27
CA VAL A 200 -7.92 1.48 -20.43
C VAL A 200 -8.52 0.86 -21.68
N THR A 201 -8.25 1.45 -22.83
CA THR A 201 -8.67 0.99 -24.16
C THR A 201 -7.46 0.66 -25.04
N ASP A 202 -7.71 0.20 -26.26
CA ASP A 202 -6.71 -0.05 -27.30
C ASP A 202 -5.59 -1.00 -26.88
N GLY A 203 -5.93 -1.97 -26.02
CA GLY A 203 -4.97 -2.92 -25.46
C GLY A 203 -4.02 -2.32 -24.42
N GLY A 204 -4.49 -1.34 -23.62
CA GLY A 204 -3.66 -0.69 -22.60
C GLY A 204 -2.85 0.49 -23.15
N ARG A 205 -3.33 1.13 -24.23
CA ARG A 205 -2.64 2.25 -24.88
C ARG A 205 -3.29 3.61 -24.63
N ALA A 206 -4.54 3.66 -24.20
CA ALA A 206 -5.19 4.92 -23.88
C ALA A 206 -6.11 4.77 -22.66
N VAL A 207 -6.38 5.88 -21.98
CA VAL A 207 -7.39 5.95 -20.91
C VAL A 207 -8.76 6.22 -21.54
N ASP A 208 -9.76 5.43 -21.17
CA ASP A 208 -11.16 5.79 -21.41
C ASP A 208 -11.64 6.73 -20.30
N VAL A 209 -11.72 8.03 -20.63
CA VAL A 209 -12.08 9.08 -19.68
C VAL A 209 -13.49 8.88 -19.12
N ALA A 210 -14.46 8.52 -19.96
CA ALA A 210 -15.85 8.37 -19.57
C ALA A 210 -16.06 7.12 -18.69
N ALA A 211 -15.48 5.99 -19.10
CA ALA A 211 -15.54 4.76 -18.32
C ALA A 211 -14.76 4.89 -17.00
N THR A 212 -13.63 5.62 -16.98
CA THR A 212 -12.88 5.93 -15.76
C THR A 212 -13.70 6.78 -14.80
N ALA A 213 -14.40 7.81 -15.27
CA ALA A 213 -15.29 8.60 -14.42
C ALA A 213 -16.39 7.74 -13.78
N THR A 214 -17.03 6.89 -14.58
CA THR A 214 -18.07 5.95 -14.11
C THR A 214 -17.52 4.94 -13.10
N ALA A 215 -16.34 4.37 -13.36
CA ALA A 215 -15.69 3.42 -12.45
C ALA A 215 -15.33 4.08 -11.12
N ARG A 216 -14.80 5.30 -11.13
CA ARG A 216 -14.50 6.06 -9.89
C ARG A 216 -15.76 6.37 -9.09
N ASP A 217 -16.86 6.73 -9.75
CA ASP A 217 -18.14 6.98 -9.08
C ASP A 217 -18.73 5.69 -8.49
N ALA A 218 -18.59 4.56 -9.18
CA ALA A 218 -18.97 3.26 -8.64
C ALA A 218 -18.15 2.88 -7.41
N ILE A 219 -16.83 3.13 -7.40
CA ILE A 219 -15.97 2.88 -6.23
C ILE A 219 -16.37 3.79 -5.06
N ARG A 220 -16.63 5.08 -5.30
CA ARG A 220 -17.14 6.01 -4.27
C ARG A 220 -18.46 5.53 -3.68
N ALA A 221 -19.41 5.09 -4.53
CA ALA A 221 -20.68 4.55 -4.09
C ALA A 221 -20.50 3.27 -3.25
N ALA A 222 -19.63 2.36 -3.68
CA ALA A 222 -19.33 1.14 -2.94
C ALA A 222 -18.67 1.42 -1.58
N ARG A 223 -17.75 2.39 -1.51
CA ARG A 223 -17.15 2.86 -0.24
C ARG A 223 -18.21 3.37 0.73
N ARG A 224 -19.16 4.18 0.25
CA ARG A 224 -20.29 4.66 1.07
C ARG A 224 -21.19 3.50 1.50
N ALA A 225 -21.53 2.58 0.61
CA ALA A 225 -22.42 1.48 0.92
C ALA A 225 -21.88 0.56 2.04
N ARG A 226 -20.56 0.36 2.12
CA ARG A 226 -19.93 -0.48 3.14
C ARG A 226 -19.60 0.24 4.45
N ALA A 227 -19.53 1.57 4.44
CA ALA A 227 -19.16 2.35 5.62
C ALA A 227 -20.34 2.50 6.58
N ARG A 228 -20.06 2.43 7.88
CA ARG A 228 -21.02 2.77 8.93
C ARG A 228 -20.90 4.26 9.22
N PHE A 229 -21.99 5.00 9.03
CA PHE A 229 -22.01 6.44 9.24
C PHE A 229 -22.61 6.82 10.61
N PRO A 230 -22.00 7.79 11.31
CA PRO A 230 -22.57 8.40 12.52
C PRO A 230 -23.68 9.40 12.16
N GLU A 231 -24.24 10.05 13.18
CA GLU A 231 -25.14 11.19 12.98
C GLU A 231 -24.43 12.31 12.23
N ARG A 232 -25.07 12.81 11.16
CA ARG A 232 -24.46 13.84 10.31
C ARG A 232 -24.62 15.23 10.92
N VAL A 233 -23.54 15.99 10.93
CA VAL A 233 -23.62 17.45 11.10
C VAL A 233 -24.13 18.12 9.82
N PRO A 234 -24.79 19.28 9.90
CA PRO A 234 -25.22 20.03 8.72
C PRO A 234 -24.05 20.42 7.82
N ASP A 235 -24.27 20.34 6.50
CA ASP A 235 -23.27 20.72 5.52
C ASP A 235 -23.07 22.25 5.54
N PRO A 236 -21.85 22.75 5.79
CA PRO A 236 -21.59 24.17 5.69
C PRO A 236 -21.69 24.64 4.23
N PRO A 237 -21.99 25.93 3.97
CA PRO A 237 -22.05 26.46 2.61
C PRO A 237 -20.74 26.20 1.87
N ARG A 238 -20.83 25.64 0.65
CA ARG A 238 -19.63 25.37 -0.19
C ARG A 238 -18.82 26.63 -0.46
N SER A 239 -19.48 27.79 -0.53
CA SER A 239 -18.86 29.10 -0.71
C SER A 239 -18.08 29.61 0.51
N ALA A 240 -18.19 28.99 1.69
CA ALA A 240 -17.43 29.39 2.86
C ALA A 240 -15.93 29.17 2.62
N ALA A 241 -15.13 30.20 2.88
CA ALA A 241 -13.68 30.15 2.71
C ALA A 241 -13.03 29.27 3.81
N PRO A 242 -12.13 28.35 3.44
CA PRO A 242 -11.34 27.58 4.41
C PRO A 242 -10.44 28.49 5.23
N ILE A 243 -10.41 28.29 6.55
CA ILE A 243 -9.51 29.00 7.47
C ILE A 243 -8.27 28.18 7.86
N GLY A 244 -8.27 26.88 7.52
CA GLY A 244 -7.20 25.94 7.83
C GLY A 244 -7.53 24.53 7.37
N ARG A 245 -6.56 23.62 7.49
CA ARG A 245 -6.71 22.20 7.12
C ARG A 245 -6.30 21.29 8.28
N LEU A 246 -7.00 20.18 8.42
CA LEU A 246 -6.65 19.09 9.35
C LEU A 246 -5.93 17.95 8.61
N SER A 247 -6.18 17.80 7.31
CA SER A 247 -5.50 16.85 6.42
C SER A 247 -5.58 17.33 4.97
N LEU A 248 -5.09 16.52 4.02
CA LEU A 248 -5.27 16.77 2.58
C LEU A 248 -6.76 16.89 2.19
N ALA A 249 -7.61 16.04 2.75
CA ALA A 249 -9.02 15.90 2.38
C ALA A 249 -9.99 16.59 3.36
N VAL A 250 -9.50 17.10 4.49
CA VAL A 250 -10.32 17.71 5.55
C VAL A 250 -9.86 19.15 5.81
N GLU A 251 -10.79 20.08 5.59
CA GLU A 251 -10.59 21.51 5.82
C GLU A 251 -11.56 22.05 6.86
N VAL A 252 -11.24 23.22 7.42
CA VAL A 252 -12.05 23.87 8.46
C VAL A 252 -12.59 25.18 7.92
N VAL A 253 -13.89 25.42 8.13
CA VAL A 253 -14.56 26.69 7.82
C VAL A 253 -15.22 27.27 9.07
N ARG A 254 -15.48 28.58 9.05
CA ARG A 254 -16.26 29.26 10.08
C ARG A 254 -17.64 29.63 9.55
N VAL A 255 -18.68 29.14 10.21
CA VAL A 255 -20.09 29.42 9.88
C VAL A 255 -20.79 29.93 11.12
N ARG A 256 -21.24 31.20 11.09
CA ARG A 256 -21.94 31.85 12.23
C ARG A 256 -21.18 31.72 13.56
N GLY A 257 -19.85 31.87 13.53
CA GLY A 257 -18.98 31.77 14.71
C GLY A 257 -18.56 30.34 15.08
N GLN A 258 -19.22 29.31 14.55
CA GLN A 258 -18.87 27.92 14.79
C GLN A 258 -17.81 27.44 13.77
N LEU A 259 -16.79 26.73 14.25
CA LEU A 259 -15.85 26.02 13.37
C LEU A 259 -16.42 24.65 13.00
N VAL A 260 -16.33 24.33 11.70
CA VAL A 260 -16.84 23.09 11.12
C VAL A 260 -15.73 22.46 10.29
N ALA A 261 -15.32 21.24 10.66
CA ALA A 261 -14.50 20.39 9.80
C ALA A 261 -15.39 19.83 8.69
N ARG A 262 -14.94 19.92 7.44
CA ARG A 262 -15.67 19.43 6.25
C ARG A 262 -14.74 18.74 5.27
N CYS A 263 -15.31 17.90 4.43
CA CYS A 263 -14.62 17.34 3.27
C CYS A 263 -14.25 18.47 2.28
N ALA A 264 -12.97 18.57 1.93
CA ALA A 264 -12.47 19.56 0.98
C ALA A 264 -12.99 19.32 -0.45
N GLY A 265 -13.33 18.08 -0.81
CA GLY A 265 -13.82 17.74 -2.15
C GLY A 265 -15.28 18.13 -2.38
N CYS A 266 -16.19 17.79 -1.47
CA CYS A 266 -17.63 17.99 -1.68
C CYS A 266 -18.31 18.94 -0.68
N GLY A 267 -17.57 19.45 0.32
CA GLY A 267 -18.07 20.35 1.35
C GLY A 267 -18.93 19.69 2.43
N ALA A 268 -19.05 18.36 2.44
CA ALA A 268 -19.84 17.66 3.44
C ALA A 268 -19.28 17.90 4.85
N GLY A 269 -20.13 18.33 5.78
CA GLY A 269 -19.78 18.53 7.17
C GLY A 269 -19.40 17.21 7.84
N LEU A 270 -18.34 17.23 8.63
CA LEU A 270 -17.83 16.09 9.39
C LEU A 270 -18.05 16.33 10.88
N ALA A 271 -17.50 17.39 11.45
CA ALA A 271 -17.64 17.66 12.86
C ALA A 271 -17.69 19.16 13.17
N LEU A 272 -18.37 19.49 14.27
CA LEU A 272 -18.27 20.82 14.88
C LEU A 272 -17.10 20.80 15.87
N ALA A 273 -16.24 21.80 15.82
CA ALA A 273 -15.20 21.95 16.85
C ALA A 273 -15.82 22.03 18.26
N PRO A 274 -15.17 21.44 19.29
CA PRO A 274 -13.83 20.85 19.28
C PRO A 274 -13.80 19.34 18.98
N ALA A 275 -14.91 18.75 18.53
CA ALA A 275 -14.99 17.32 18.23
C ALA A 275 -14.08 16.97 17.03
N GLY A 276 -13.51 15.76 17.07
CA GLY A 276 -12.63 15.28 16.02
C GLY A 276 -13.36 15.03 14.71
N TRP A 277 -12.72 15.25 13.56
CA TRP A 277 -13.39 15.10 12.26
C TRP A 277 -13.78 13.65 11.97
N ARG A 278 -13.07 12.67 12.55
CA ARG A 278 -13.37 11.24 12.40
C ARG A 278 -14.73 10.88 12.97
N THR A 279 -15.27 11.65 13.92
CA THR A 279 -16.60 11.39 14.51
C THR A 279 -17.76 11.62 13.54
N GLY A 280 -17.52 12.26 12.39
CA GLY A 280 -18.49 12.43 11.31
C GLY A 280 -18.17 11.68 10.02
N ALA A 281 -17.02 11.00 9.97
CA ALA A 281 -16.66 10.17 8.83
C ALA A 281 -17.37 8.81 8.94
N GLY A 282 -17.71 8.21 7.80
CA GLY A 282 -18.09 6.81 7.79
C GLY A 282 -16.88 5.93 7.98
N VAL A 283 -17.02 4.80 8.66
CA VAL A 283 -15.90 3.87 8.91
C VAL A 283 -16.23 2.50 8.34
N ALA A 284 -15.29 1.93 7.57
CA ALA A 284 -15.34 0.55 7.11
C ALA A 284 -14.06 -0.18 7.54
N HIS A 285 -14.20 -1.41 8.04
CA HIS A 285 -13.06 -2.26 8.41
C HIS A 285 -12.86 -3.36 7.35
N SER A 286 -11.61 -3.80 7.20
CA SER A 286 -11.27 -5.06 6.51
C SER A 286 -10.12 -5.73 7.25
N THR A 287 -10.25 -7.02 7.53
CA THR A 287 -9.23 -7.76 8.29
C THR A 287 -8.04 -8.08 7.39
N LEU A 288 -6.83 -7.75 7.84
CA LEU A 288 -5.60 -8.03 7.08
C LEU A 288 -5.47 -9.52 6.76
N GLY A 289 -4.97 -9.81 5.56
CA GLY A 289 -4.76 -11.19 5.07
C GLY A 289 -6.00 -11.95 4.67
N THR A 290 -7.16 -11.30 4.64
CA THR A 290 -8.36 -11.81 3.97
C THR A 290 -8.37 -11.40 2.50
N THR A 291 -9.12 -12.13 1.66
CA THR A 291 -9.36 -11.76 0.26
C THR A 291 -9.94 -10.36 0.15
N GLU A 292 -10.85 -10.00 1.05
CA GLU A 292 -11.47 -8.67 1.11
C GLU A 292 -10.42 -7.55 1.28
N TYR A 293 -9.43 -7.73 2.14
CA TYR A 293 -8.34 -6.76 2.27
C TYR A 293 -7.53 -6.64 0.98
N GLY A 294 -7.17 -7.77 0.36
CA GLY A 294 -6.43 -7.78 -0.90
C GLY A 294 -7.17 -7.07 -2.04
N GLU A 295 -8.47 -7.33 -2.18
CA GLU A 295 -9.33 -6.68 -3.17
C GLU A 295 -9.49 -5.17 -2.93
N ARG A 296 -9.50 -4.73 -1.67
CA ARG A 296 -9.68 -3.32 -1.30
C ARG A 296 -8.40 -2.50 -1.42
N ALA A 297 -7.31 -2.97 -0.81
CA ALA A 297 -6.06 -2.24 -0.74
C ALA A 297 -5.18 -2.46 -1.98
N GLY A 298 -5.48 -3.49 -2.78
CA GLY A 298 -4.67 -3.91 -3.92
C GLY A 298 -3.35 -4.55 -3.52
N VAL A 299 -3.10 -4.75 -2.22
CA VAL A 299 -1.82 -5.25 -1.70
C VAL A 299 -2.03 -6.45 -0.79
N TRP A 300 -0.97 -7.24 -0.62
CA TRP A 300 -0.98 -8.38 0.29
C TRP A 300 -0.43 -8.03 1.68
N ALA A 301 -1.07 -8.56 2.72
CA ALA A 301 -0.56 -8.62 4.09
C ALA A 301 -0.94 -9.97 4.72
N PRO A 302 -0.19 -10.52 5.67
CA PRO A 302 -0.51 -11.80 6.28
C PRO A 302 -1.63 -11.67 7.32
N PHE A 303 -2.43 -12.73 7.44
CA PHE A 303 -3.45 -12.83 8.47
C PHE A 303 -2.82 -13.01 9.86
N ARG A 304 -3.41 -12.39 10.88
CA ARG A 304 -3.03 -12.60 12.29
C ARG A 304 -4.17 -13.21 13.06
N ALA A 305 -3.95 -14.43 13.56
CA ALA A 305 -4.94 -15.15 14.37
C ALA A 305 -5.16 -14.55 15.78
N ALA A 306 -4.15 -13.84 16.32
CA ALA A 306 -4.22 -13.20 17.64
C ALA A 306 -4.27 -11.67 17.52
N GLY A 307 -5.38 -11.08 17.95
CA GLY A 307 -5.69 -9.66 17.77
C GLY A 307 -5.93 -9.34 16.30
N ALA A 308 -7.20 -9.26 15.89
CA ALA A 308 -7.56 -8.97 14.52
C ALA A 308 -7.00 -7.60 14.13
N VAL A 309 -6.01 -7.59 13.26
CA VAL A 309 -5.48 -6.35 12.70
C VAL A 309 -6.33 -6.00 11.50
N VAL A 310 -6.85 -4.78 11.49
CA VAL A 310 -7.78 -4.29 10.48
C VAL A 310 -7.21 -3.06 9.78
N LEU A 311 -7.55 -2.93 8.51
CA LEU A 311 -7.50 -1.68 7.79
C LEU A 311 -8.82 -0.94 8.03
N CYS A 312 -8.73 0.25 8.63
CA CYS A 312 -9.84 1.17 8.83
C CYS A 312 -9.85 2.21 7.70
N GLU A 313 -10.96 2.31 6.98
CA GLU A 313 -11.18 3.27 5.90
C GLU A 313 -12.16 4.36 6.39
N TYR A 314 -11.71 5.62 6.47
CA TYR A 314 -12.54 6.75 6.84
C TYR A 314 -13.08 7.43 5.59
N VAL A 315 -14.39 7.33 5.37
CA VAL A 315 -15.07 7.68 4.13
C VAL A 315 -15.92 8.93 4.31
N CYS A 316 -15.84 9.86 3.35
CA CYS A 316 -16.69 11.04 3.32
C CYS A 316 -18.17 10.65 3.17
N PRO A 317 -19.09 11.14 4.03
CA PRO A 317 -20.53 10.83 3.95
C PRO A 317 -21.21 11.39 2.70
N GLY A 318 -20.67 12.48 2.13
CA GLY A 318 -21.22 13.12 0.93
C GLY A 318 -20.76 12.43 -0.35
N CYS A 319 -19.45 12.35 -0.59
CA CYS A 319 -18.90 11.93 -1.89
C CYS A 319 -18.20 10.57 -1.91
N GLY A 320 -17.99 9.90 -0.78
CA GLY A 320 -17.30 8.60 -0.76
C GLY A 320 -15.77 8.67 -0.95
N GLN A 321 -15.18 9.88 -0.95
CA GLN A 321 -13.73 10.06 -0.91
C GLN A 321 -13.15 9.45 0.37
N LEU A 322 -11.97 8.84 0.25
CA LEU A 322 -11.21 8.29 1.36
C LEU A 322 -10.46 9.44 2.05
N LEU A 323 -10.91 9.80 3.25
CA LEU A 323 -10.37 10.92 4.04
C LEU A 323 -9.08 10.52 4.78
N ALA A 324 -9.01 9.27 5.23
CA ALA A 324 -7.85 8.66 5.85
C ALA A 324 -7.96 7.13 5.78
N THR A 325 -6.84 6.46 5.96
CA THR A 325 -6.78 5.04 6.29
C THR A 325 -5.92 4.82 7.51
N GLU A 326 -6.19 3.78 8.29
CA GLU A 326 -5.37 3.37 9.42
C GLU A 326 -5.21 1.86 9.47
N VAL A 327 -4.11 1.41 10.05
CA VAL A 327 -3.90 0.00 10.38
C VAL A 327 -3.95 -0.12 11.90
N GLY A 328 -4.96 -0.80 12.39
CA GLY A 328 -5.33 -0.83 13.79
C GLY A 328 -5.67 -2.23 14.30
N ILE A 329 -6.00 -2.32 15.59
CA ILE A 329 -6.56 -3.53 16.19
C ILE A 329 -8.08 -3.35 16.20
N ASP A 330 -8.81 -4.38 15.78
CA ASP A 330 -10.27 -4.34 15.74
C ASP A 330 -10.85 -4.00 17.13
N GLY A 331 -11.87 -3.15 17.14
CA GLY A 331 -12.48 -2.63 18.37
C GLY A 331 -11.69 -1.54 19.10
N VAL A 332 -10.47 -1.19 18.68
CA VAL A 332 -9.73 -0.05 19.21
C VAL A 332 -10.08 1.20 18.40
N THR A 333 -10.57 2.24 19.08
CA THR A 333 -10.83 3.54 18.43
C THR A 333 -9.53 4.32 18.31
N HIS A 334 -9.26 4.86 17.13
CA HIS A 334 -8.13 5.74 16.90
C HIS A 334 -8.52 7.19 17.16
N GLU A 335 -7.68 7.90 17.92
CA GLU A 335 -7.85 9.33 18.13
C GLU A 335 -7.45 10.13 16.87
N ASP A 336 -7.90 11.37 16.79
CA ASP A 336 -7.45 12.29 15.74
C ASP A 336 -5.96 12.63 15.96
N ASP A 337 -5.11 12.26 15.00
CA ASP A 337 -3.66 12.47 15.07
C ASP A 337 -3.26 13.96 15.09
N VAL A 338 -4.12 14.85 14.59
CA VAL A 338 -3.85 16.29 14.46
C VAL A 338 -5.01 17.12 15.01
N ARG A 339 -4.77 17.80 16.14
CA ARG A 339 -5.74 18.68 16.81
C ARG A 339 -5.12 20.07 17.02
N PRO A 340 -5.07 20.90 15.97
CA PRO A 340 -4.35 22.17 16.03
C PRO A 340 -5.11 23.19 16.88
N ASP A 341 -4.38 24.09 17.53
CA ASP A 341 -4.96 25.08 18.45
C ASP A 341 -6.05 25.93 17.80
N PHE A 342 -5.94 26.25 16.51
CA PHE A 342 -6.97 27.01 15.80
C PHE A 342 -8.32 26.28 15.71
N TYR A 343 -8.32 24.95 15.84
CA TYR A 343 -9.50 24.11 15.76
C TYR A 343 -10.05 23.75 17.14
N VAL A 344 -9.19 23.41 18.10
CA VAL A 344 -9.62 23.01 19.46
C VAL A 344 -9.73 24.18 20.44
N GLY A 345 -8.95 25.24 20.24
CA GLY A 345 -8.84 26.41 21.11
C GLY A 345 -9.79 27.52 20.71
N ALA A 346 -11.09 27.29 20.82
CA ALA A 346 -12.08 28.38 20.75
C ALA A 346 -12.04 29.21 22.06
N SER A 347 -10.94 29.92 22.29
CA SER A 347 -10.86 31.03 23.24
C SER A 347 -10.09 32.20 22.62
N GLY A 348 -10.79 33.00 21.80
CA GLY A 348 -10.60 34.46 21.76
C GLY A 348 -9.24 35.06 21.35
N GLY A 349 -8.44 34.43 20.50
CA GLY A 349 -7.23 35.06 19.94
C GLY A 349 -7.26 35.11 18.41
N ASP A 350 -7.02 36.29 17.83
CA ASP A 350 -6.77 36.44 16.40
C ASP A 350 -5.70 35.46 15.93
N LEU A 351 -6.01 34.71 14.87
CA LEU A 351 -5.01 33.88 14.18
C LEU A 351 -3.90 34.81 13.69
N PRO A 352 -2.60 34.50 13.92
CA PRO A 352 -1.54 35.30 13.33
C PRO A 352 -1.68 35.25 11.80
N ALA A 353 -1.99 36.40 11.21
CA ALA A 353 -2.02 36.58 9.78
C ALA A 353 -0.64 36.24 9.21
N GLY A 354 -0.58 35.27 8.28
CA GLY A 354 0.61 35.04 7.47
C GLY A 354 1.45 33.82 7.84
N ARG A 355 0.88 32.63 7.73
CA ARG A 355 1.66 31.50 7.21
C ARG A 355 0.95 30.96 5.97
N GLY A 356 1.66 31.03 4.85
CA GLY A 356 1.20 30.48 3.57
C GLY A 356 0.94 28.98 3.68
N PRO A 357 0.36 28.37 2.63
CA PRO A 357 0.09 26.94 2.66
C PRO A 357 1.43 26.21 2.64
N TRP A 358 1.80 25.55 3.75
CA TRP A 358 2.54 24.29 3.92
C TRP A 358 2.88 24.15 5.41
#